data_AF-A0A7S1QGW8-F1
#
_entry.id   AF-A0A7S1QGW8-F1
#
_cell.length_a   1.000
_cell.length_b   1.000
_cell.length_c   1.000
_cell.angle_alpha   90.00
_cell.angle_beta   90.00
_cell.angle_gamma   90.00
#
_symmetry.space_group_name_H-M   'P 1'
#
loop_
_entity.id
_entity.type
_entity.pdbx_description
1 polymer ?
#
loop_
_entity_poly.entity_id
_entity_poly.type
_entity_poly.pdbx_seq_one_letter_code
_entity_poly.pdbx_strand_id
1 'polypeptide(L)'
;QFLYFIGVFATAAMSAAIEMGEGGASKPAKAAEASADDKPKYAADSKSLLEQTKDCITSSKVNVLYIFVFFAMIFGFGKWSDPMTFTTSFLALIPLAAALGDLTEDIAKRTNDATAALINVTFGNATELIISLVALKYGQYDIIKFSLIGSIIGNMLLVLGTAFLLAGLKNPALTFNAPATNSYLSTLILSCLCFLAPTAFSTIDAAAANPVYSLRLSREVSILM
;
A
#
# COMPACT_ATOMS: atom_id res chain seq x y z
N GLN A 1 7.59 3.34 -1.71
CA GLN A 1 6.59 2.51 -1.00
C GLN A 1 7.15 1.13 -0.65
N PHE A 2 7.41 0.23 -1.61
CA PHE A 2 7.90 -1.15 -1.38
C PHE A 2 9.07 -1.33 -0.40
N LEU A 3 10.19 -0.62 -0.57
CA LEU A 3 11.37 -0.76 0.28
C LEU A 3 11.21 -0.12 1.67
N TYR A 4 10.41 0.94 1.78
CA TYR A 4 10.08 1.58 3.06
C TYR A 4 9.04 0.76 3.84
N PHE A 5 8.03 0.19 3.16
CA PHE A 5 7.09 -0.76 3.76
C PHE A 5 7.82 -1.99 4.29
N ILE A 6 8.74 -2.59 3.51
CA ILE A 6 9.54 -3.71 4.01
C ILE A 6 10.36 -3.31 5.25
N GLY A 7 10.99 -2.13 5.26
CA GLY A 7 11.78 -1.66 6.41
C GLY A 7 10.96 -1.30 7.64
N VAL A 8 9.86 -0.54 7.48
CA VAL A 8 9.00 -0.07 8.57
C VAL A 8 8.12 -1.19 9.10
N PHE A 9 7.55 -2.03 8.25
CA PHE A 9 6.75 -3.18 8.68
C PHE A 9 7.64 -4.27 9.29
N ALA A 10 8.86 -4.46 8.81
CA ALA A 10 9.84 -5.31 9.50
C ALA A 10 10.18 -4.78 10.89
N THR A 11 10.38 -3.47 11.04
CA THR A 11 10.72 -2.86 12.32
C THR A 11 9.52 -2.82 13.27
N ALA A 12 8.31 -2.56 12.76
CA ALA A 12 7.05 -2.59 13.50
C ALA A 12 6.64 -4.01 13.90
N ALA A 13 6.77 -5.01 13.01
CA ALA A 13 6.59 -6.42 13.35
C ALA A 13 7.64 -6.89 14.37
N MET A 14 8.87 -6.38 14.26
CA MET A 14 9.95 -6.61 15.22
C MET A 14 9.68 -5.97 16.58
N SER A 15 8.95 -4.85 16.65
CA SER A 15 8.54 -4.17 17.90
C SER A 15 7.27 -4.77 18.51
N ALA A 16 6.28 -5.15 17.69
CA ALA A 16 5.07 -5.85 18.13
C ALA A 16 5.38 -7.26 18.65
N ALA A 17 6.37 -7.96 18.07
CA ALA A 17 6.84 -9.23 18.59
C ALA A 17 7.59 -9.10 19.95
N ILE A 18 8.16 -7.92 20.25
CA ILE A 18 8.78 -7.64 21.56
C ILE A 18 7.70 -7.41 22.62
N GLU A 19 6.63 -6.67 22.31
CA GLU A 19 5.50 -6.46 23.24
C GLU A 19 4.69 -7.74 23.50
N MET A 20 4.57 -8.63 22.50
CA MET A 20 3.91 -9.94 22.68
C MET A 20 4.73 -10.94 23.50
N GLY A 21 6.00 -10.67 23.79
CA GLY A 21 6.88 -11.50 24.62
C GLY A 21 6.76 -11.25 26.13
N GLU A 22 6.22 -10.10 26.56
CA GLU A 22 6.12 -9.73 27.99
C GLU A 22 4.68 -9.84 28.56
N GLY A 23 3.68 -10.16 27.74
CA GLY A 23 2.26 -10.12 28.12
C GLY A 23 1.61 -11.49 28.35
N GLY A 24 2.21 -12.36 29.16
CA GLY A 24 1.58 -13.61 29.59
C GLY A 24 0.48 -13.40 30.64
N ALA A 25 -0.73 -12.99 30.25
CA ALA A 25 -2.00 -13.31 30.92
C ALA A 25 -3.19 -12.64 30.21
N SER A 26 -4.25 -13.43 30.05
CA SER A 26 -5.51 -13.20 29.35
C SER A 26 -6.26 -11.88 29.63
N LYS A 27 -6.85 -11.32 28.56
CA LYS A 27 -8.21 -10.77 28.61
C LYS A 27 -8.94 -11.14 27.31
N PRO A 28 -10.16 -11.73 27.37
CA PRO A 28 -10.86 -12.19 26.18
C PRO A 28 -11.28 -11.00 25.31
N ALA A 29 -11.15 -11.17 24.00
CA ALA A 29 -11.70 -10.24 23.00
C ALA A 29 -13.22 -10.17 23.17
N LYS A 30 -13.69 -9.03 23.67
CA LYS A 30 -15.12 -8.78 23.82
C LYS A 30 -15.70 -8.57 22.42
N ALA A 31 -16.63 -9.44 22.05
CA ALA A 31 -17.46 -9.32 20.86
C ALA A 31 -18.18 -7.97 20.82
N ALA A 32 -18.48 -7.51 19.60
CA ALA A 32 -19.18 -6.28 19.29
C ALA A 32 -20.38 -6.02 20.21
N GLU A 33 -20.21 -5.06 21.13
CA GLU A 33 -21.30 -4.36 21.79
C GLU A 33 -21.07 -2.88 21.56
N ALA A 34 -22.03 -2.22 20.90
CA ALA A 34 -22.09 -0.78 20.80
C ALA A 34 -22.24 -0.18 22.20
N SER A 35 -21.14 0.22 22.84
CA SER A 35 -21.16 0.97 24.09
C SER A 35 -21.02 2.45 23.80
N ALA A 36 -22.12 3.16 24.02
CA ALA A 36 -22.19 4.61 24.04
C ALA A 36 -21.33 5.18 25.17
N ASP A 37 -20.11 5.64 24.85
CA ASP A 37 -19.34 6.68 25.57
C ASP A 37 -18.05 7.00 24.79
N ASP A 38 -18.14 7.58 23.59
CA ASP A 38 -16.96 8.01 22.82
C ASP A 38 -16.65 9.47 23.15
N LYS A 39 -15.70 9.68 24.09
CA LYS A 39 -15.12 11.00 24.35
C LYS A 39 -14.43 11.51 23.09
N PRO A 40 -14.41 12.83 22.83
CA PRO A 40 -13.83 13.35 21.59
C PRO A 40 -12.33 13.04 21.55
N LYS A 41 -11.95 12.13 20.64
CA LYS A 41 -10.59 11.67 20.36
C LYS A 41 -9.77 12.72 19.59
N TYR A 42 -9.97 14.00 19.91
CA TYR A 42 -9.44 15.15 19.19
C TYR A 42 -8.79 16.13 20.17
N ALA A 43 -7.70 15.71 20.80
CA ALA A 43 -6.73 16.66 21.31
C ALA A 43 -5.92 17.14 20.10
N ALA A 44 -6.14 18.38 19.68
CA ALA A 44 -5.32 19.03 18.67
C ALA A 44 -3.89 19.13 19.20
N ASP A 45 -3.01 18.22 18.77
CA ASP A 45 -1.57 18.37 19.00
C ASP A 45 -1.11 19.63 18.24
N SER A 46 -0.86 20.68 19.02
CA SER A 46 -0.49 22.04 18.61
C SER A 46 0.97 22.12 18.15
N LYS A 47 1.51 21.06 17.55
CA LYS A 47 2.78 21.18 16.83
C LYS A 47 2.51 21.91 15.53
N SER A 48 3.29 22.95 15.24
CA SER A 48 3.22 23.68 13.99
C SER A 48 3.24 22.70 12.82
N LEU A 49 2.41 22.91 11.79
CA LEU A 49 2.41 22.06 10.59
C LEU A 49 3.82 21.89 10.01
N LEU A 50 4.69 22.90 10.20
CA LEU A 50 6.09 22.84 9.82
C LEU A 50 6.92 21.85 10.66
N GLU A 51 6.65 21.70 11.96
CA GLU A 51 7.33 20.70 12.79
C GLU A 51 6.88 19.28 12.45
N GLN A 52 5.59 19.07 12.20
CA GLN A 52 5.07 17.75 11.78
C GLN A 52 5.60 17.36 10.40
N THR A 53 5.63 18.31 9.47
CA THR A 53 6.20 18.10 8.12
C THR A 53 7.72 17.85 8.21
N LYS A 54 8.43 18.53 9.11
CA LYS A 54 9.86 18.34 9.33
C LYS A 54 10.15 16.98 9.96
N ASP A 55 9.36 16.54 10.93
CA ASP A 55 9.52 15.22 11.56
C ASP A 55 9.26 14.11 10.55
N CYS A 56 8.19 14.20 9.75
CA CYS A 56 7.91 13.30 8.63
C CYS A 56 9.09 13.23 7.62
N ILE A 57 9.60 14.39 7.21
CA ILE A 57 10.72 14.48 6.24
C ILE A 57 12.07 14.11 6.86
N THR A 58 12.24 14.04 8.18
CA THR A 58 13.55 13.85 8.84
C THR A 58 13.66 12.51 9.59
N SER A 59 12.56 11.80 9.83
CA SER A 59 12.53 10.60 10.67
C SER A 59 13.14 9.33 10.03
N SER A 60 13.11 9.19 8.70
CA SER A 60 13.47 7.94 8.01
C SER A 60 14.90 7.91 7.41
N LYS A 61 15.55 6.73 7.42
CA LYS A 61 16.79 6.47 6.65
C LYS A 61 16.60 6.67 5.14
N VAL A 62 15.35 6.64 4.66
CA VAL A 62 14.97 6.87 3.26
C VAL A 62 15.16 8.33 2.84
N ASN A 63 15.37 9.26 3.78
CA ASN A 63 15.56 10.68 3.49
C ASN A 63 16.81 10.99 2.65
N VAL A 64 17.82 10.11 2.69
CA VAL A 64 19.00 10.21 1.80
C VAL A 64 18.56 10.22 0.33
N LEU A 65 17.45 9.55 -0.01
CA LEU A 65 16.95 9.48 -1.38
C LEU A 65 16.27 10.78 -1.85
N TYR A 66 16.00 11.76 -0.97
CA TYR A 66 15.47 13.07 -1.42
C TYR A 66 16.43 13.78 -2.38
N ILE A 67 17.73 13.48 -2.33
CA ILE A 67 18.70 13.99 -3.30
C ILE A 67 18.33 13.59 -4.74
N PHE A 68 17.71 12.42 -4.93
CA PHE A 68 17.26 11.98 -6.25
C PHE A 68 16.08 12.80 -6.78
N VAL A 69 15.29 13.46 -5.93
CA VAL A 69 14.25 14.40 -6.37
C VAL A 69 14.88 15.59 -7.09
N PHE A 70 15.97 16.12 -6.53
CA PHE A 70 16.73 17.20 -7.15
C PHE A 70 17.35 16.76 -8.48
N PHE A 71 18.00 15.59 -8.51
CA PHE A 71 18.56 15.06 -9.75
C PHE A 71 17.50 14.74 -10.82
N ALA A 72 16.34 14.21 -10.42
CA ALA A 72 15.24 13.92 -11.33
C ALA A 72 14.72 15.20 -12.00
N MET A 73 14.62 16.31 -11.27
CA MET A 73 14.27 17.60 -11.85
C MET A 73 15.33 18.07 -12.85
N ILE A 74 16.61 18.03 -12.50
CA ILE A 74 17.70 18.45 -13.40
C ILE A 74 17.70 17.62 -14.70
N PHE A 75 17.63 16.29 -14.58
CA PHE A 75 17.70 15.40 -15.75
C PHE A 75 16.44 15.51 -16.60
N GLY A 76 15.26 15.64 -15.98
CA GLY A 76 13.99 15.84 -16.68
C GLY A 76 13.92 17.15 -17.45
N PHE A 77 14.23 18.29 -16.80
CA PHE A 77 14.20 19.60 -17.47
C PHE A 77 15.35 19.80 -18.45
N GLY A 78 16.53 19.23 -18.14
CA GLY A 78 17.70 19.28 -19.00
C GLY A 78 17.65 18.35 -20.20
N LYS A 79 16.60 17.52 -20.35
CA LYS A 79 16.44 16.50 -21.42
C LYS A 79 17.67 15.59 -21.55
N TRP A 80 18.12 15.06 -20.42
CA TRP A 80 19.20 14.07 -20.36
C TRP A 80 18.70 12.71 -20.88
N SER A 81 19.60 11.72 -20.98
CA SER A 81 19.25 10.40 -21.53
C SER A 81 18.05 9.77 -20.81
N ASP A 82 17.16 9.15 -21.60
CA ASP A 82 15.91 8.56 -21.09
C ASP A 82 16.13 7.56 -19.94
N PRO A 83 17.13 6.66 -19.99
CA PRO A 83 17.39 5.74 -18.87
C PRO A 83 17.80 6.46 -17.59
N MET A 84 18.60 7.52 -17.68
CA MET A 84 19.02 8.28 -16.49
C MET A 84 17.85 9.01 -15.87
N THR A 85 17.06 9.73 -16.68
CA THR A 85 15.87 10.44 -16.22
C THR A 85 14.87 9.47 -15.58
N PHE A 86 14.67 8.30 -16.19
CA PHE A 86 13.81 7.25 -15.64
C PHE A 86 14.32 6.74 -14.29
N THR A 87 15.59 6.33 -14.20
CA THR A 87 16.15 5.78 -12.95
C THR A 87 16.15 6.79 -11.82
N THR A 88 16.54 8.05 -12.07
CA THR A 88 16.51 9.08 -11.02
C THR A 88 15.09 9.41 -10.58
N SER A 89 14.13 9.46 -11.52
CA SER A 89 12.72 9.68 -11.19
C SER A 89 12.14 8.51 -10.38
N PHE A 90 12.50 7.28 -10.74
CA PHE A 90 12.10 6.10 -9.99
C PHE A 90 12.63 6.10 -8.55
N LEU A 91 13.92 6.43 -8.36
CA LEU A 91 14.51 6.54 -7.04
C LEU A 91 13.90 7.69 -6.21
N ALA A 92 13.55 8.81 -6.87
CA ALA A 92 12.87 9.93 -6.24
C ALA A 92 11.46 9.58 -5.75
N LEU A 93 10.75 8.66 -6.39
CA LEU A 93 9.42 8.21 -5.96
C LEU A 93 9.45 7.46 -4.62
N ILE A 94 10.57 6.82 -4.26
CA ILE A 94 10.68 6.03 -3.03
C ILE A 94 10.44 6.87 -1.77
N PRO A 95 11.19 7.97 -1.52
CA PRO A 95 10.97 8.85 -0.35
C PRO A 95 9.64 9.61 -0.43
N LEU A 96 9.21 10.02 -1.63
CA LEU A 96 7.94 10.73 -1.80
C LEU A 96 6.74 9.88 -1.40
N ALA A 97 6.74 8.60 -1.79
CA ALA A 97 5.69 7.66 -1.40
C ALA A 97 5.73 7.34 0.11
N ALA A 98 6.92 7.35 0.74
CA ALA A 98 7.04 7.19 2.18
C ALA A 98 6.40 8.37 2.93
N ALA A 99 6.77 9.60 2.56
CA ALA A 99 6.20 10.81 3.15
C ALA A 99 4.69 10.93 2.94
N LEU A 100 4.18 10.52 1.77
CA LEU A 100 2.75 10.49 1.52
C LEU A 100 2.04 9.50 2.46
N GLY A 101 2.64 8.34 2.72
CA GLY A 101 2.12 7.35 3.68
C GLY A 101 2.06 7.91 5.10
N ASP A 102 3.15 8.49 5.58
CA ASP A 102 3.22 9.09 6.92
C ASP A 102 2.19 10.23 7.08
N LEU A 103 2.06 11.10 6.07
CA LEU A 103 1.04 12.15 6.05
C LEU A 103 -0.38 11.58 6.07
N THR A 104 -0.63 10.51 5.32
CA THR A 104 -1.93 9.84 5.28
C THR A 104 -2.30 9.26 6.64
N GLU A 105 -1.33 8.68 7.34
CA GLU A 105 -1.51 8.14 8.69
C GLU A 105 -1.83 9.25 9.70
N ASP A 106 -1.12 10.38 9.62
CA ASP A 106 -1.35 11.52 10.51
C ASP A 106 -2.73 12.17 10.30
N ILE A 107 -3.20 12.24 9.05
CA ILE A 107 -4.56 12.70 8.75
C ILE A 107 -5.59 11.69 9.27
N ALA A 108 -5.36 10.39 9.07
CA ALA A 108 -6.26 9.33 9.53
C ALA A 108 -6.45 9.34 11.05
N LYS A 109 -5.39 9.60 11.82
CA LYS A 109 -5.43 9.73 13.30
C LYS A 109 -6.30 10.90 13.78
N ARG A 110 -6.43 11.93 12.96
CA ARG A 110 -7.22 13.15 13.24
C ARG A 110 -8.58 13.12 12.54
N THR A 111 -9.08 11.95 12.13
CA THR A 111 -10.40 11.82 11.50
C THR A 111 -11.19 10.67 12.16
N ASN A 112 -12.50 10.57 11.88
CA ASN A 112 -13.31 9.44 12.35
C ASN A 112 -12.94 8.14 11.61
N ASP A 113 -13.29 6.99 12.19
CA ASP A 113 -12.90 5.67 11.70
C ASP A 113 -13.31 5.41 10.23
N ALA A 114 -14.51 5.84 9.84
CA ALA A 114 -15.01 5.65 8.47
C ALA A 114 -14.19 6.45 7.44
N THR A 115 -13.85 7.71 7.77
CA THR A 115 -13.05 8.56 6.88
C THR A 115 -11.59 8.16 6.90
N ALA A 116 -11.06 7.75 8.06
CA ALA A 116 -9.72 7.18 8.18
C ALA A 116 -9.56 5.92 7.32
N ALA A 117 -10.57 5.04 7.32
CA ALA A 117 -10.60 3.87 6.44
C ALA A 117 -10.61 4.27 4.95
N LEU A 118 -11.44 5.24 4.56
CA LEU A 118 -11.49 5.73 3.17
C LEU A 118 -10.16 6.35 2.73
N ILE A 119 -9.54 7.15 3.61
CA ILE A 119 -8.24 7.77 3.39
C ILE A 119 -7.16 6.70 3.19
N ASN A 120 -7.14 5.66 4.02
CA ASN A 120 -6.15 4.59 3.90
C ASN A 120 -6.34 3.77 2.62
N VAL A 121 -7.58 3.49 2.21
CA VAL A 121 -7.84 2.77 0.95
C VAL A 121 -7.40 3.58 -0.27
N THR A 122 -7.67 4.89 -0.27
CA THR A 122 -7.40 5.78 -1.41
C THR A 122 -5.94 6.26 -1.44
N PHE A 123 -5.48 6.92 -0.37
CA PHE A 123 -4.15 7.50 -0.28
C PHE A 123 -3.07 6.48 0.09
N GLY A 124 -3.43 5.37 0.73
CA GLY A 124 -2.50 4.26 0.95
C GLY A 124 -2.04 3.59 -0.36
N ASN A 125 -2.79 3.76 -1.46
CA ASN A 125 -2.41 3.31 -2.80
C ASN A 125 -2.28 4.48 -3.81
N ALA A 126 -2.11 5.72 -3.32
CA ALA A 126 -2.13 6.90 -4.19
C ALA A 126 -0.97 6.92 -5.18
N THR A 127 0.21 6.41 -4.80
CA THR A 127 1.37 6.36 -5.69
C THR A 127 1.06 5.51 -6.92
N GLU A 128 0.51 4.31 -6.73
CA GLU A 128 0.11 3.40 -7.80
C GLU A 128 -0.99 4.03 -8.67
N LEU A 129 -1.98 4.67 -8.05
CA LEU A 129 -3.09 5.32 -8.76
C LEU A 129 -2.59 6.49 -9.62
N ILE A 130 -1.72 7.36 -9.09
CA ILE A 130 -1.16 8.50 -9.83
C ILE A 130 -0.35 8.03 -11.04
N ILE A 131 0.54 7.05 -10.85
CA ILE A 131 1.35 6.49 -11.94
C ILE A 131 0.44 5.87 -13.01
N SER A 132 -0.60 5.13 -12.59
CA SER A 132 -1.55 4.49 -13.51
C SER A 132 -2.36 5.53 -14.29
N LEU A 133 -2.81 6.61 -13.65
CA LEU A 133 -3.53 7.70 -14.34
C LEU A 133 -2.64 8.44 -15.34
N VAL A 134 -1.38 8.70 -14.99
CA VAL A 134 -0.42 9.32 -15.91
C VAL A 134 -0.12 8.40 -17.09
N ALA A 135 0.13 7.12 -16.84
CA ALA A 135 0.32 6.11 -17.89
C ALA A 135 -0.92 6.02 -18.81
N LEU A 136 -2.12 6.06 -18.23
CA LEU A 136 -3.38 6.02 -18.97
C LEU A 136 -3.54 7.22 -19.90
N LYS A 137 -3.16 8.42 -19.42
CA LYS A 137 -3.17 9.65 -20.23
C LYS A 137 -2.28 9.53 -21.48
N TYR A 138 -1.19 8.76 -21.40
CA TYR A 138 -0.28 8.50 -22.52
C TYR A 138 -0.60 7.20 -23.28
N GLY A 139 -1.73 6.54 -23.00
CA GLY A 139 -2.14 5.30 -23.67
C GLY A 139 -1.26 4.08 -23.33
N GLN A 140 -0.54 4.12 -22.22
CA GLN A 140 0.41 3.07 -21.81
C GLN A 140 -0.31 1.95 -21.02
N TYR A 141 -1.25 1.26 -21.67
CA TYR A 141 -2.09 0.25 -21.01
C TYR A 141 -1.30 -0.94 -20.47
N ASP A 142 -0.23 -1.35 -21.15
CA ASP A 142 0.57 -2.49 -20.71
C ASP A 142 1.38 -2.17 -19.44
N ILE A 143 1.88 -0.93 -19.32
CA ILE A 143 2.53 -0.47 -18.09
C ILE A 143 1.57 -0.54 -16.90
N ILE A 144 0.31 -0.14 -17.10
CA ILE A 144 -0.72 -0.21 -16.04
C ILE A 144 -0.98 -1.66 -15.64
N LYS A 145 -1.19 -2.56 -16.60
CA LYS A 145 -1.45 -3.99 -16.34
C LYS A 145 -0.30 -4.64 -15.57
N PHE A 146 0.94 -4.43 -16.02
CA PHE A 146 2.11 -4.98 -15.35
C PHE A 146 2.31 -4.37 -13.96
N SER A 147 2.04 -3.08 -13.78
CA SER A 147 2.13 -2.41 -12.47
C SER A 147 1.09 -2.93 -11.48
N LEU A 148 -0.15 -3.18 -11.91
CA LEU A 148 -1.20 -3.74 -11.06
C LEU A 148 -0.86 -5.16 -10.61
N ILE A 149 -0.45 -6.02 -11.53
CA ILE A 149 -0.02 -7.39 -11.22
C ILE A 149 1.20 -7.36 -10.29
N GLY A 150 2.17 -6.48 -10.56
CA GLY A 150 3.37 -6.29 -9.74
C GLY A 150 3.04 -5.85 -8.32
N SER A 151 2.07 -4.96 -8.12
CA SER A 151 1.63 -4.51 -6.79
C SER A 151 1.00 -5.67 -5.99
N ILE A 152 0.12 -6.45 -6.62
CA ILE A 152 -0.51 -7.63 -5.99
C ILE A 152 0.56 -8.65 -5.56
N ILE A 153 1.40 -9.08 -6.50
CA ILE A 153 2.46 -10.07 -6.26
C ILE A 153 3.43 -9.56 -5.21
N GLY A 154 3.87 -8.31 -5.32
CA GLY A 154 4.84 -7.78 -4.38
C GLY A 154 4.27 -7.65 -2.96
N ASN A 155 3.01 -7.26 -2.79
CA ASN A 155 2.40 -7.17 -1.46
C ASN A 155 2.23 -8.56 -0.84
N MET A 156 1.81 -9.56 -1.63
CA MET A 156 1.58 -10.93 -1.15
C MET A 156 2.85 -11.75 -0.94
N LEU A 157 3.88 -11.57 -1.76
CA LEU A 157 5.08 -12.42 -1.73
C LEU A 157 6.25 -11.69 -1.10
N LEU A 158 6.53 -10.46 -1.54
CA LEU A 158 7.71 -9.74 -1.10
C LEU A 158 7.49 -9.08 0.26
N VAL A 159 6.42 -8.30 0.44
CA VAL A 159 6.13 -7.64 1.73
C VAL A 159 5.76 -8.68 2.79
N LEU A 160 4.78 -9.53 2.52
CA LEU A 160 4.39 -10.58 3.46
C LEU A 160 5.53 -11.59 3.73
N GLY A 161 6.25 -12.01 2.68
CA GLY A 161 7.36 -12.97 2.84
C GLY A 161 8.54 -12.40 3.61
N THR A 162 8.91 -11.13 3.40
CA THR A 162 9.94 -10.47 4.22
C THR A 162 9.47 -10.26 5.65
N ALA A 163 8.19 -9.93 5.88
CA ALA A 163 7.62 -9.85 7.21
C ALA A 163 7.71 -11.19 7.95
N PHE A 164 7.34 -12.30 7.29
CA PHE A 164 7.48 -13.64 7.86
C PHE A 164 8.93 -14.05 8.09
N LEU A 165 9.82 -13.76 7.16
CA LEU A 165 11.25 -14.04 7.30
C LEU A 165 11.81 -13.31 8.53
N LEU A 166 11.59 -12.00 8.62
CA LEU A 166 12.16 -11.18 9.70
C LEU A 166 11.50 -11.45 11.05
N ALA A 167 10.19 -11.68 11.09
CA ALA A 167 9.50 -12.07 12.32
C ALA A 167 9.89 -13.48 12.77
N GLY A 168 10.10 -14.41 11.83
CA GLY A 168 10.51 -15.80 12.09
C GLY A 168 11.98 -15.96 12.49
N LEU A 169 12.86 -15.03 12.09
CA LEU A 169 14.25 -15.00 12.58
C LEU A 169 14.34 -14.74 14.09
N LYS A 170 13.36 -14.04 14.65
CA LYS A 170 13.28 -13.74 16.09
C LYS A 170 12.40 -14.72 16.86
N ASN A 171 11.33 -15.20 16.24
CA ASN A 171 10.32 -16.02 16.90
C ASN A 171 10.23 -17.39 16.20
N PRO A 172 10.47 -18.50 16.92
CA PRO A 172 10.39 -19.84 16.34
C PRO A 172 8.97 -20.24 15.93
N ALA A 173 7.95 -19.57 16.45
CA ALA A 173 6.55 -19.73 16.05
C ALA A 173 5.85 -18.38 16.02
N LEU A 174 5.10 -18.10 14.95
CA LEU A 174 4.24 -16.93 14.81
C LEU A 174 2.79 -17.36 15.05
N THR A 175 2.08 -16.64 15.92
CA THR A 175 0.65 -16.87 16.16
C THR A 175 -0.18 -15.88 15.34
N PHE A 176 -1.27 -16.38 14.76
CA PHE A 176 -2.17 -15.57 13.94
C PHE A 176 -3.60 -15.72 14.43
N ASN A 177 -4.38 -14.64 14.33
CA ASN A 177 -5.82 -14.68 14.57
C ASN A 177 -6.49 -15.40 13.39
N ALA A 178 -6.82 -16.68 13.56
CA ALA A 178 -7.35 -17.52 12.49
C ALA A 178 -8.66 -16.98 11.87
N PRO A 179 -9.68 -16.56 12.66
CA PRO A 179 -10.89 -15.95 12.09
C PRO A 179 -10.60 -14.73 11.20
N ALA A 180 -9.81 -13.76 11.69
CA ALA A 180 -9.49 -12.56 10.92
C ALA A 180 -8.69 -12.88 9.66
N THR A 181 -7.70 -13.77 9.78
CA THR A 181 -6.87 -14.22 8.65
C THR A 181 -7.70 -14.90 7.57
N ASN A 182 -8.66 -15.76 7.95
CA ASN A 182 -9.54 -16.43 7.01
C ASN A 182 -10.46 -15.45 6.27
N SER A 183 -10.95 -14.40 6.94
CA SER A 183 -11.71 -13.32 6.28
C SER A 183 -10.87 -12.60 5.23
N TYR A 184 -9.63 -12.23 5.55
CA TYR A 184 -8.72 -11.57 4.60
C TYR A 184 -8.33 -12.48 3.43
N LEU A 185 -8.05 -13.76 3.68
CA LEU A 185 -7.74 -14.71 2.62
C LEU A 185 -8.93 -14.93 1.69
N SER A 186 -10.15 -14.97 2.23
CA SER A 186 -11.37 -15.17 1.43
C SER A 186 -11.63 -13.97 0.50
N THR A 187 -11.49 -12.74 0.98
CA THR A 187 -11.63 -11.53 0.15
C THR A 187 -10.51 -11.42 -0.87
N LEU A 188 -9.29 -11.83 -0.51
CA LEU A 188 -8.15 -11.86 -1.42
C LEU A 188 -8.35 -12.86 -2.57
N ILE A 189 -8.79 -14.08 -2.27
CA ILE A 189 -9.09 -15.11 -3.29
C ILE A 189 -10.22 -14.63 -4.20
N LEU A 190 -11.30 -14.11 -3.63
CA LEU A 190 -12.41 -13.54 -4.41
C LEU A 190 -11.90 -12.42 -5.33
N SER A 191 -11.04 -11.55 -4.81
CA SER A 191 -10.44 -10.46 -5.57
C SER A 191 -9.63 -10.96 -6.77
N CYS A 192 -8.76 -11.96 -6.54
CA CYS A 192 -7.94 -12.56 -7.58
C CYS A 192 -8.78 -13.28 -8.65
N LEU A 193 -9.85 -13.98 -8.25
CA LEU A 193 -10.74 -14.67 -9.18
C LEU A 193 -11.48 -13.70 -10.11
N CYS A 194 -12.04 -12.63 -9.55
CA CYS A 194 -12.68 -11.57 -10.33
C CYS A 194 -11.66 -10.90 -11.27
N PHE A 195 -10.45 -10.58 -10.81
CA PHE A 195 -9.40 -10.02 -11.68
C PHE A 195 -9.00 -10.97 -12.82
N LEU A 196 -8.94 -12.27 -12.56
CA LEU A 196 -8.56 -13.28 -13.55
C LEU A 196 -9.68 -13.60 -14.55
N ALA A 197 -10.94 -13.40 -14.18
CA ALA A 197 -12.10 -13.81 -14.98
C ALA A 197 -12.11 -13.24 -16.42
N PRO A 198 -11.88 -11.93 -16.67
CA PRO A 198 -11.83 -11.41 -18.04
C PRO A 198 -10.68 -12.01 -18.87
N THR A 199 -9.53 -12.25 -18.23
CA THR A 199 -8.35 -12.83 -18.87
C THR A 199 -8.60 -14.29 -19.26
N ALA A 200 -9.08 -15.11 -18.32
CA ALA A 200 -9.41 -16.51 -18.57
C ALA A 200 -10.44 -16.67 -19.70
N PHE A 201 -11.49 -15.84 -19.70
CA PHE A 201 -12.53 -15.89 -20.72
C PHE A 201 -11.97 -15.56 -22.12
N SER A 202 -11.11 -14.54 -22.23
CA SER A 202 -10.46 -14.18 -23.50
C SER A 202 -9.54 -15.25 -24.07
N THR A 203 -9.02 -16.16 -23.23
CA THR A 203 -8.11 -17.24 -23.65
C THR A 203 -8.82 -18.54 -24.05
N ILE A 204 -10.02 -18.79 -23.52
CA ILE A 204 -10.73 -20.07 -23.68
C ILE A 204 -11.70 -20.03 -24.88
N ASP A 205 -12.30 -18.88 -25.17
CA ASP A 205 -13.31 -18.75 -26.21
C ASP A 205 -12.82 -17.89 -27.40
N ALA A 206 -12.80 -18.48 -28.60
CA ALA A 206 -12.42 -17.80 -29.83
C ALA A 206 -13.39 -16.68 -30.21
N ALA A 207 -14.66 -16.72 -29.74
CA ALA A 207 -15.60 -15.61 -29.87
C ALA A 207 -15.34 -14.48 -28.85
N ALA A 208 -14.74 -14.81 -27.70
CA ALA A 208 -14.27 -13.86 -26.69
C ALA A 208 -12.95 -13.17 -27.05
N ALA A 209 -12.26 -13.63 -28.10
CA ALA A 209 -11.17 -12.89 -28.74
C ALA A 209 -11.65 -11.58 -29.41
N ASN A 210 -12.97 -11.36 -29.50
CA ASN A 210 -13.51 -10.08 -29.92
C ASN A 210 -13.23 -9.02 -28.84
N PRO A 211 -12.45 -7.97 -29.16
CA PRO A 211 -11.98 -6.98 -28.18
C PRO A 211 -13.13 -6.18 -27.53
N VAL A 212 -14.31 -6.16 -28.14
CA VAL A 212 -15.50 -5.49 -27.59
C VAL A 212 -16.07 -6.26 -26.41
N TYR A 213 -16.10 -7.60 -26.49
CA TYR A 213 -16.66 -8.44 -25.43
C TYR A 213 -15.73 -8.52 -24.22
N SER A 214 -14.41 -8.68 -24.44
CA SER A 214 -13.44 -8.66 -23.34
C SER A 214 -13.46 -7.34 -22.57
N LEU A 215 -13.59 -6.20 -23.27
CA LEU A 215 -13.69 -4.89 -22.63
C LEU A 215 -14.99 -4.70 -21.84
N ARG A 216 -16.12 -5.19 -22.34
CA ARG A 216 -17.41 -5.14 -21.60
C ARG A 216 -17.33 -5.97 -20.34
N LEU A 217 -16.82 -7.20 -20.43
CA LEU A 217 -16.63 -8.08 -19.29
C LEU A 217 -15.69 -7.46 -18.24
N SER A 218 -14.56 -6.89 -18.67
CA SER A 218 -13.66 -6.17 -17.74
C SER A 218 -14.34 -4.99 -17.04
N ARG A 219 -15.23 -4.25 -17.72
CA ARG A 219 -15.98 -3.14 -17.12
C ARG A 219 -17.03 -3.62 -16.12
N GLU A 220 -17.75 -4.69 -16.45
CA GLU A 220 -18.75 -5.29 -15.56
C GLU A 220 -18.08 -5.80 -14.27
N VAL A 221 -16.98 -6.54 -14.41
CA VAL A 221 -16.19 -7.01 -13.27
C VAL A 221 -15.66 -5.84 -12.43
N SER A 222 -15.19 -4.75 -13.07
CA SER A 222 -14.69 -3.56 -12.36
C SER A 222 -15.77 -2.78 -11.61
N ILE A 223 -17.05 -2.89 -11.99
CA ILE A 223 -18.17 -2.23 -11.29
C ILE A 223 -18.68 -3.10 -10.12
N LEU A 224 -18.58 -4.42 -10.26
CA LEU A 224 -18.99 -5.37 -9.21
C LEU A 224 -17.99 -5.45 -8.05
N MET A 225 -16.72 -5.17 -8.33
CA MET A 225 -15.63 -5.00 -7.36
C MET A 225 -15.74 -3.67 -6.61
#